data_AF-A0A6M1E997-F1
#
_entry.id   AF-A0A6M1E997-F1
#
_cell.length_a   1.000
_cell.length_b   1.000
_cell.length_c   1.000
_cell.angle_alpha   90.00
_cell.angle_beta   90.00
_cell.angle_gamma   90.00
#
_symmetry.space_group_name_H-M   'P 1'
#
loop_
_entity.id
_entity.type
_entity.pdbx_description
1 polymer ?
#
loop_
_entity_poly.entity_id
_entity_poly.type
_entity_poly.pdbx_seq_one_letter_code
_entity_poly.pdbx_strand_id
1 'polypeptide(L)'
;MPVTNITFDHNRLTLSIGSTATLVAMVSPKETSDKTMVWSSSDESIVQINSATGLMEAVKEGAAIITCTTKQSDLKALCDVVVLPILNILFVGNSFTYDAVRWLPGLLRGAGVKNVNMVLMYRSGSLIKEHVSDYESDIGYTCYRAVPGAPGWVSTTGYSIKDVIDERKWNVVSIQEHTENAEAWGLTPQRQGVI
;
A
#
# COMPACT_ATOMS: atom_id res chain seq x y z
N MET A 1 -26.29 26.90 -26.50
CA MET A 1 -25.83 25.82 -27.41
C MET A 1 -25.68 24.55 -26.59
N PRO A 2 -26.26 23.42 -26.99
CA PRO A 2 -26.21 22.18 -26.20
C PRO A 2 -24.81 21.55 -26.25
N VAL A 3 -24.48 20.78 -25.21
CA VAL A 3 -23.28 19.93 -25.20
C VAL A 3 -23.44 18.81 -26.21
N THR A 4 -22.41 18.57 -27.02
CA THR A 4 -22.39 17.48 -28.01
C THR A 4 -21.38 16.39 -27.68
N ASN A 5 -20.36 16.69 -26.86
CA ASN A 5 -19.35 15.70 -26.48
C ASN A 5 -18.73 16.00 -25.10
N ILE A 6 -18.35 14.94 -24.38
CA ILE A 6 -17.58 14.97 -23.14
C ILE A 6 -16.43 13.98 -23.29
N THR A 7 -15.20 14.44 -23.07
CA THR A 7 -14.00 13.59 -23.15
C THR A 7 -13.14 13.78 -21.91
N PHE A 8 -12.51 12.71 -21.44
CA PHE A 8 -11.46 12.80 -20.42
C PHE A 8 -10.08 12.88 -21.07
N ASP A 9 -9.13 13.47 -20.34
CA ASP A 9 -7.71 13.43 -20.65
C ASP A 9 -7.13 12.00 -20.59
N HIS A 10 -7.67 11.17 -19.70
CA HIS A 10 -7.34 9.75 -19.57
C HIS A 10 -8.60 8.93 -19.30
N ASN A 11 -8.72 7.77 -19.96
CA ASN A 11 -9.83 6.83 -19.76
C ASN A 11 -9.52 5.74 -18.72
N ARG A 12 -8.29 5.72 -18.19
CA ARG A 12 -7.88 4.81 -17.13
C ARG A 12 -6.93 5.50 -16.15
N LEU A 13 -7.15 5.27 -14.87
CA LEU A 13 -6.28 5.71 -13.78
C LEU A 13 -5.91 4.55 -12.87
N THR A 14 -4.71 4.60 -12.31
CA THR A 14 -4.25 3.67 -11.28
C THR A 14 -3.84 4.47 -10.06
N LEU A 15 -4.48 4.18 -8.92
CA LEU A 15 -4.32 4.90 -7.67
C LEU A 15 -3.78 3.98 -6.57
N SER A 16 -3.06 4.56 -5.62
CA SER A 16 -2.73 3.89 -4.36
C SER A 16 -3.85 4.14 -3.34
N ILE A 17 -4.12 3.19 -2.45
CA ILE A 17 -5.06 3.41 -1.33
C ILE A 17 -4.66 4.67 -0.55
N GLY A 18 -5.64 5.51 -0.22
CA GLY A 18 -5.49 6.80 0.47
C GLY A 18 -5.02 7.96 -0.41
N SER A 19 -4.72 7.73 -1.70
CA SER A 19 -4.36 8.81 -2.61
C SER A 19 -5.59 9.51 -3.19
N THR A 20 -5.43 10.78 -3.55
CA THR A 20 -6.45 11.59 -4.21
C THR A 20 -6.05 11.92 -5.64
N ALA A 21 -7.05 12.10 -6.51
CA ALA A 21 -6.87 12.49 -7.90
C ALA A 21 -8.10 13.26 -8.41
N THR A 22 -7.93 14.06 -9.46
CA THR A 22 -9.04 14.75 -10.12
C THR A 22 -9.00 14.45 -11.61
N LEU A 23 -10.14 14.11 -12.21
CA LEU A 23 -10.26 13.93 -13.66
C LEU A 23 -10.55 15.26 -14.36
N VAL A 24 -9.87 15.50 -15.48
CA VAL A 24 -10.11 16.70 -16.29
C VAL A 24 -11.07 16.34 -17.42
N ALA A 25 -12.31 16.79 -17.29
CA ALA A 25 -13.32 16.66 -18.34
C ALA A 25 -13.30 17.86 -19.29
N MET A 26 -13.23 17.57 -20.59
CA MET A 26 -13.33 18.55 -21.66
C MET A 26 -14.70 18.45 -22.34
N VAL A 27 -15.40 19.59 -22.45
CA VAL A 27 -16.74 19.68 -23.05
C VAL A 27 -16.68 20.42 -24.36
N SER A 28 -17.36 19.88 -25.38
CA SER A 28 -17.54 20.55 -26.66
C SER A 28 -19.03 20.79 -26.97
N PRO A 29 -19.36 21.95 -27.57
CA PRO A 29 -18.46 23.05 -27.93
C PRO A 29 -18.06 23.93 -26.72
N LYS A 30 -16.90 24.62 -26.78
CA LYS A 30 -16.35 25.40 -25.65
C LYS A 30 -17.27 26.54 -25.18
N GLU A 31 -18.09 27.08 -26.09
CA GLU A 31 -19.02 28.19 -25.86
C GLU A 31 -20.37 27.75 -25.27
N THR A 32 -20.49 26.51 -24.77
CA THR A 32 -21.67 26.08 -24.01
C THR A 32 -21.82 26.91 -22.73
N SER A 33 -23.04 27.40 -22.50
CA SER A 33 -23.40 28.28 -21.38
C SER A 33 -23.51 27.56 -20.03
N ASP A 34 -23.74 26.25 -20.02
CA ASP A 34 -23.83 25.43 -18.81
C ASP A 34 -22.84 24.28 -18.88
N LYS A 35 -21.78 24.38 -18.07
CA LYS A 35 -20.73 23.36 -17.94
C LYS A 35 -20.86 22.58 -16.65
N THR A 36 -22.05 22.59 -16.04
CA THR A 36 -22.28 21.87 -14.79
C THR A 36 -22.17 20.38 -15.05
N MET A 37 -21.13 19.80 -14.49
CA MET A 37 -20.87 18.36 -14.50
C MET A 37 -21.31 17.74 -13.19
N VAL A 38 -21.79 16.51 -13.28
CA VAL A 38 -22.08 15.67 -12.13
C VAL A 38 -21.28 14.39 -12.26
N TRP A 39 -20.52 14.08 -11.22
CA TRP A 39 -19.66 12.92 -11.13
C TRP A 39 -20.25 11.84 -10.23
N SER A 40 -20.02 10.58 -10.56
CA SER A 40 -20.39 9.43 -9.72
C SER A 40 -19.43 8.26 -9.88
N SER A 41 -19.26 7.48 -8.82
CA SER A 41 -18.55 6.19 -8.86
C SER A 41 -19.53 5.03 -9.00
N SER A 42 -19.12 3.97 -9.69
CA SER A 42 -19.84 2.69 -9.67
C SER A 42 -19.75 1.99 -8.32
N ASP A 43 -18.70 2.28 -7.54
CA ASP A 43 -18.47 1.72 -6.21
C ASP A 43 -17.72 2.72 -5.32
N GLU A 44 -18.47 3.50 -4.53
CA GLU A 44 -17.95 4.47 -3.56
C GLU A 44 -17.21 3.81 -2.38
N SER A 45 -17.29 2.48 -2.22
CA SER A 45 -16.47 1.75 -1.22
C SER A 45 -15.03 1.51 -1.70
N ILE A 46 -14.78 1.60 -3.01
CA ILE A 46 -13.46 1.46 -3.64
C ILE A 46 -12.89 2.84 -3.97
N VAL A 47 -13.67 3.69 -4.65
CA VAL A 47 -13.26 5.06 -5.02
C VAL A 47 -14.40 6.00 -4.70
N GLN A 48 -14.17 6.91 -3.74
CA GLN A 48 -15.09 8.00 -3.47
C GLN A 48 -14.90 9.14 -4.45
N ILE A 49 -15.98 9.82 -4.84
CA ILE A 49 -15.87 11.01 -5.69
C ILE A 49 -16.79 12.14 -5.24
N ASN A 50 -16.25 13.36 -5.20
CA ASN A 50 -17.07 14.55 -5.02
C ASN A 50 -17.86 14.84 -6.30
N SER A 51 -19.18 14.78 -6.18
CA SER A 51 -20.09 14.91 -7.32
C SER A 51 -20.02 16.25 -8.06
N ALA A 52 -19.53 17.32 -7.42
CA ALA A 52 -19.43 18.65 -8.01
C ALA A 52 -18.03 18.98 -8.54
N THR A 53 -16.98 18.53 -7.85
CA THR A 53 -15.59 18.89 -8.20
C THR A 53 -14.86 17.81 -9.00
N GLY A 54 -15.33 16.56 -8.96
CA GLY A 54 -14.62 15.42 -9.55
C GLY A 54 -13.37 15.01 -8.78
N LEU A 55 -13.17 15.54 -7.56
CA LEU A 55 -12.09 15.10 -6.67
C LEU A 55 -12.42 13.69 -6.15
N MET A 56 -11.51 12.76 -6.42
CA MET A 56 -11.61 11.36 -6.03
C MET A 56 -10.64 11.01 -4.92
N GLU A 57 -11.03 10.04 -4.09
CA GLU A 57 -10.21 9.41 -3.07
C GLU A 57 -10.27 7.89 -3.21
N ALA A 58 -9.11 7.24 -3.28
CA ALA A 58 -9.00 5.79 -3.34
C ALA A 58 -9.14 5.18 -1.93
N VAL A 59 -10.23 4.47 -1.66
CA VAL A 59 -10.57 3.97 -0.32
C VAL A 59 -10.07 2.55 -0.09
N LYS A 60 -10.24 1.68 -1.09
CA LYS A 60 -9.96 0.24 -0.96
C LYS A 60 -9.43 -0.34 -2.27
N GLU A 61 -8.64 -1.40 -2.18
CA GLU A 61 -8.25 -2.19 -3.35
C GLU A 61 -9.46 -2.62 -4.17
N GLY A 62 -9.33 -2.55 -5.50
CA GLY A 62 -10.39 -2.94 -6.42
C GLY A 62 -10.44 -2.07 -7.67
N ALA A 63 -11.54 -2.15 -8.40
CA ALA A 63 -11.78 -1.34 -9.59
C ALA A 63 -13.17 -0.69 -9.50
N ALA A 64 -13.26 0.55 -9.95
CA ALA A 64 -14.50 1.30 -10.05
C ALA A 64 -14.52 2.09 -11.38
N ILE A 65 -15.72 2.30 -11.92
CA ILE A 65 -15.93 3.12 -13.11
C ILE A 65 -16.44 4.48 -12.65
N ILE A 66 -15.73 5.52 -13.03
CA ILE A 66 -16.12 6.90 -12.76
C ILE A 66 -16.89 7.42 -13.97
N THR A 67 -18.07 7.97 -13.70
CA THR A 67 -18.95 8.54 -14.72
C THR A 67 -19.04 10.05 -14.53
N CYS A 68 -18.84 10.81 -15.60
CA CYS A 68 -19.15 12.24 -15.67
C CYS A 68 -20.34 12.43 -16.61
N THR A 69 -21.33 13.19 -16.15
CA THR A 69 -22.54 13.55 -16.90
C THR A 69 -22.72 15.07 -16.89
N THR A 70 -23.34 15.61 -17.94
CA THR A 70 -23.76 17.03 -17.94
C THR A 70 -25.24 17.12 -17.60
N LYS A 71 -25.66 18.17 -16.89
CA LYS A 71 -27.08 18.34 -16.53
C LYS A 71 -28.02 18.52 -17.73
N GLN A 72 -27.49 18.97 -18.87
CA GLN A 72 -28.28 19.32 -20.04
C GLN A 72 -28.50 18.17 -21.03
N SER A 73 -27.75 17.07 -20.90
CA SER A 73 -27.80 15.96 -21.86
C SER A 73 -27.44 14.65 -21.19
N ASP A 74 -28.01 13.54 -21.67
CA ASP A 74 -27.65 12.18 -21.21
C ASP A 74 -26.25 11.71 -21.67
N LEU A 75 -25.39 12.63 -22.12
CA LEU A 75 -24.02 12.34 -22.51
C LEU A 75 -23.20 11.94 -21.28
N LYS A 76 -22.39 10.90 -21.45
CA LYS A 76 -21.55 10.33 -20.39
C LYS A 76 -20.12 10.18 -20.88
N ALA A 77 -19.17 10.51 -20.03
CA ALA A 77 -17.78 10.08 -20.15
C ALA A 77 -17.47 9.08 -19.03
N LEU A 78 -16.71 8.04 -19.35
CA LEU A 78 -16.35 6.95 -18.44
C LEU A 78 -14.84 6.86 -18.27
N CYS A 79 -14.39 6.59 -17.05
CA CYS A 79 -12.99 6.36 -16.72
C CYS A 79 -12.86 5.13 -15.81
N ASP A 80 -12.00 4.19 -16.18
CA ASP A 80 -11.69 3.02 -15.37
C ASP A 80 -10.65 3.37 -14.30
N VAL A 81 -11.01 3.26 -13.03
CA VAL A 81 -10.09 3.50 -11.92
C VAL A 81 -9.76 2.19 -11.24
N VAL A 82 -8.47 1.89 -11.13
CA VAL A 82 -7.94 0.72 -10.42
C VAL A 82 -7.18 1.18 -9.19
N VAL A 83 -7.55 0.68 -8.02
CA VAL A 83 -6.86 0.93 -6.75
C VAL A 83 -5.97 -0.27 -6.43
N LEU A 84 -4.66 -0.03 -6.30
CA LEU A 84 -3.67 -1.07 -6.03
C LEU A 84 -3.73 -1.54 -4.56
N PRO A 85 -3.53 -2.85 -4.30
CA PRO A 85 -3.42 -3.37 -2.94
C PRO A 85 -2.20 -2.81 -2.21
N ILE A 86 -2.22 -2.83 -0.86
CA ILE A 86 -1.04 -2.55 -0.03
C ILE A 86 -0.26 -3.85 0.13
N LEU A 87 1.03 -3.83 -0.20
CA LEU A 87 1.94 -4.92 0.11
C LEU A 87 2.45 -4.77 1.55
N ASN A 88 2.05 -5.67 2.44
CA ASN A 88 2.48 -5.71 3.83
C ASN A 88 3.62 -6.73 4.01
N ILE A 89 4.79 -6.28 4.44
CA ILE A 89 5.98 -7.11 4.67
C ILE A 89 6.45 -7.01 6.12
N LEU A 90 6.52 -8.13 6.81
CA LEU A 90 7.07 -8.23 8.16
C LEU A 90 8.42 -8.92 8.11
N PHE A 91 9.42 -8.29 8.72
CA PHE A 91 10.73 -8.85 8.98
C PHE A 91 10.87 -9.07 10.48
N VAL A 92 11.44 -10.21 10.88
CA VAL A 92 11.82 -10.50 12.26
C VAL A 92 13.26 -10.99 12.22
N GLY A 93 14.14 -10.37 13.00
CA GLY A 93 15.53 -10.79 13.03
C GLY A 93 16.45 -9.78 13.69
N ASN A 94 17.71 -9.80 13.28
CA ASN A 94 18.77 -9.03 13.93
C ASN A 94 19.41 -7.99 13.00
N SER A 95 20.66 -7.60 13.29
CA SER A 95 21.40 -6.57 12.54
C SER A 95 21.60 -6.92 11.07
N PHE A 96 21.71 -8.20 10.72
CA PHE A 96 21.80 -8.62 9.31
C PHE A 96 20.50 -8.32 8.56
N THR A 97 19.36 -8.59 9.20
CA THR A 97 18.05 -8.23 8.62
C THR A 97 17.92 -6.72 8.50
N TYR A 98 18.32 -5.97 9.53
CA TYR A 98 18.32 -4.51 9.48
C TYR A 98 19.15 -3.96 8.31
N ASP A 99 20.39 -4.43 8.15
CA ASP A 99 21.27 -3.98 7.07
C ASP A 99 20.75 -4.35 5.67
N ALA A 100 20.08 -5.51 5.55
CA ALA A 100 19.44 -5.93 4.30
C ALA A 100 18.27 -5.02 3.91
N VAL A 101 17.49 -4.51 4.88
CA VAL A 101 16.23 -3.80 4.60
C VAL A 101 16.28 -2.29 4.82
N ARG A 102 17.33 -1.74 5.45
CA ARG A 102 17.41 -0.30 5.80
C ARG A 102 17.22 0.64 4.61
N TRP A 103 17.66 0.24 3.42
CA TRP A 103 17.51 1.02 2.17
C TRP A 103 16.30 0.62 1.33
N LEU A 104 15.60 -0.46 1.69
CA LEU A 104 14.50 -1.02 0.91
C LEU A 104 13.36 -0.03 0.65
N PRO A 105 12.90 0.83 1.59
CA PRO A 105 11.87 1.83 1.30
C PRO A 105 12.25 2.80 0.17
N GLY A 106 13.52 3.20 0.12
CA GLY A 106 14.05 4.06 -0.95
C GLY A 106 14.09 3.34 -2.29
N LEU A 107 14.60 2.10 -2.30
CA LEU A 107 14.70 1.27 -3.50
C LEU A 107 13.32 0.97 -4.11
N LEU A 108 12.35 0.57 -3.29
CA LEU A 108 10.97 0.30 -3.73
C LEU A 108 10.33 1.54 -4.34
N ARG A 109 10.49 2.71 -3.71
CA ARG A 109 10.01 3.98 -4.26
C ARG A 109 10.65 4.30 -5.62
N GLY A 110 11.97 4.12 -5.74
CA GLY A 110 12.70 4.32 -6.99
C GLY A 110 12.23 3.38 -8.11
N ALA A 111 11.83 2.16 -7.75
CA ALA A 111 11.23 1.18 -8.66
C ALA A 111 9.73 1.44 -8.95
N GLY A 112 9.13 2.50 -8.40
CA GLY A 112 7.70 2.80 -8.57
C GLY A 112 6.77 2.00 -7.66
N VAL A 113 7.29 1.16 -6.77
CA VAL A 113 6.51 0.37 -5.80
C VAL A 113 6.27 1.23 -4.55
N LYS A 114 5.20 2.00 -4.57
CA LYS A 114 4.92 3.03 -3.53
C LYS A 114 4.01 2.54 -2.42
N ASN A 115 3.18 1.52 -2.69
CA ASN A 115 2.15 1.04 -1.78
C ASN A 115 2.63 -0.16 -0.94
N VAL A 116 3.71 0.04 -0.19
CA VAL A 116 4.32 -1.02 0.63
C VAL A 116 4.38 -0.55 2.08
N ASN A 117 3.83 -1.34 2.98
CA ASN A 117 4.00 -1.18 4.41
C ASN A 117 5.00 -2.23 4.89
N MET A 118 6.05 -1.78 5.55
CA MET A 118 7.09 -2.67 6.07
C MET A 118 7.27 -2.48 7.57
N VAL A 119 7.44 -3.60 8.27
CA VAL A 119 7.79 -3.61 9.69
C VAL A 119 8.96 -4.54 9.90
N LEU A 120 9.94 -4.11 10.69
CA LEU A 120 11.03 -4.95 11.18
C LEU A 120 10.96 -5.02 12.71
N MET A 121 10.76 -6.23 13.22
CA MET A 121 10.92 -6.58 14.62
C MET A 121 12.37 -6.99 14.84
N TYR A 122 13.16 -6.06 15.37
CA TYR A 122 14.59 -6.25 15.60
C TYR A 122 14.88 -6.74 17.02
N ARG A 123 15.62 -7.85 17.14
CA ARG A 123 16.22 -8.33 18.39
C ARG A 123 17.58 -8.98 18.07
N SER A 124 18.60 -8.64 18.84
CA SER A 124 19.95 -9.17 18.64
C SER A 124 20.10 -10.57 19.21
N GLY A 125 20.88 -11.42 18.53
CA GLY A 125 21.33 -12.71 19.06
C GLY A 125 20.26 -13.80 19.20
N SER A 126 19.05 -13.58 18.68
CA SER A 126 17.94 -14.52 18.86
C SER A 126 17.94 -15.66 17.85
N LEU A 127 17.61 -16.86 18.34
CA LEU A 127 17.29 -18.03 17.54
C LEU A 127 15.83 -18.01 17.11
N ILE A 128 15.47 -18.74 16.05
CA ILE A 128 14.06 -18.90 15.64
C ILE A 128 13.21 -19.39 16.82
N LYS A 129 13.69 -20.36 17.60
CA LYS A 129 12.95 -20.93 18.74
C LYS A 129 12.61 -19.87 19.80
N GLU A 130 13.46 -18.86 19.98
CA GLU A 130 13.27 -17.79 20.96
C GLU A 130 12.30 -16.73 20.43
N HIS A 131 12.36 -16.44 19.12
CA HIS A 131 11.35 -15.63 18.46
C HIS A 131 9.95 -16.25 18.59
N VAL A 132 9.86 -17.59 18.57
CA VAL A 132 8.59 -18.33 18.68
C VAL A 132 8.14 -18.52 20.13
N SER A 133 9.03 -18.85 21.07
CA SER A 133 8.63 -19.10 22.46
C SER A 133 8.08 -17.86 23.14
N ASP A 134 8.64 -16.69 22.80
CA ASP A 134 8.34 -15.44 23.50
C ASP A 134 7.46 -14.49 22.66
N TYR A 135 6.99 -14.93 21.49
CA TYR A 135 6.40 -14.06 20.46
C TYR A 135 5.18 -13.25 20.93
N GLU A 136 4.43 -13.76 21.92
CA GLU A 136 3.22 -13.12 22.47
C GLU A 136 3.51 -12.06 23.52
N SER A 137 4.59 -12.21 24.28
CA SER A 137 4.81 -11.44 25.52
C SER A 137 6.10 -10.62 25.51
N ASP A 138 7.06 -10.94 24.65
CA ASP A 138 8.32 -10.23 24.59
C ASP A 138 8.19 -8.90 23.85
N ILE A 139 8.18 -7.82 24.62
CA ILE A 139 8.17 -6.43 24.14
C ILE A 139 9.58 -5.84 23.98
N GLY A 140 10.62 -6.66 24.10
CA GLY A 140 12.04 -6.27 23.98
C GLY A 140 12.51 -5.99 22.56
N TYR A 141 11.66 -6.19 21.55
CA TYR A 141 11.97 -5.83 20.18
C TYR A 141 12.02 -4.31 19.98
N THR A 142 12.96 -3.86 19.16
CA THR A 142 12.83 -2.56 18.50
C THR A 142 12.01 -2.74 17.24
N CYS A 143 10.87 -2.07 17.15
CA CYS A 143 9.97 -2.13 16.01
C CYS A 143 10.29 -0.97 15.05
N TYR A 144 10.84 -1.27 13.88
CA TYR A 144 11.04 -0.29 12.82
C TYR A 144 9.87 -0.35 11.84
N ARG A 145 9.30 0.79 11.48
CA ARG A 145 8.15 0.88 10.57
C ARG A 145 8.45 1.81 9.41
N ALA A 146 8.08 1.39 8.21
CA ALA A 146 8.03 2.23 7.03
C ALA A 146 6.63 2.10 6.42
N VAL A 147 5.81 3.14 6.62
CA VAL A 147 4.47 3.21 6.02
C VAL A 147 4.57 3.52 4.52
N PRO A 148 3.51 3.24 3.72
CA PRO A 148 3.51 3.58 2.28
C PRO A 148 3.95 5.02 2.03
N GLY A 149 4.96 5.19 1.17
CA GLY A 149 5.53 6.51 0.86
C GLY A 149 6.44 7.13 1.92
N ALA A 150 6.67 6.52 3.09
CA ALA A 150 7.55 7.07 4.13
C ALA A 150 9.01 7.22 3.66
N PRO A 151 9.70 8.33 3.93
CA PRO A 151 11.07 8.57 3.44
C PRO A 151 12.10 7.57 4.00
N GLY A 152 11.75 6.85 5.07
CA GLY A 152 12.58 5.83 5.69
C GLY A 152 11.85 5.16 6.86
N TRP A 153 12.63 4.49 7.70
CA TRP A 153 12.15 3.77 8.86
C TRP A 153 11.99 4.68 10.08
N VAL A 154 10.95 4.45 10.87
CA VAL A 154 10.72 5.07 12.18
C VAL A 154 10.72 3.96 13.24
N SER A 155 11.51 4.11 14.31
CA SER A 155 11.60 3.12 15.37
C SER A 155 10.65 3.44 16.54
N THR A 156 9.98 2.42 17.04
CA THR A 156 9.23 2.41 18.31
C THR A 156 9.59 1.18 19.13
N THR A 157 9.31 1.19 20.43
CA THR A 157 9.50 0.04 21.33
C THR A 157 8.18 -0.33 22.00
N GLY A 158 8.13 -1.42 22.76
CA GLY A 158 6.95 -1.81 23.54
C GLY A 158 5.93 -2.64 22.76
N TYR A 159 6.33 -3.27 21.66
CA TYR A 159 5.48 -4.16 20.87
C TYR A 159 6.08 -5.56 20.87
N SER A 160 5.24 -6.56 21.08
CA SER A 160 5.56 -7.95 20.82
C SER A 160 5.42 -8.28 19.32
N ILE A 161 5.94 -9.43 18.90
CA ILE A 161 5.70 -9.93 17.54
C ILE A 161 4.20 -10.14 17.32
N LYS A 162 3.48 -10.65 18.33
CA LYS A 162 2.03 -10.83 18.28
C LYS A 162 1.28 -9.53 18.02
N ASP A 163 1.61 -8.46 18.75
CA ASP A 163 0.97 -7.15 18.56
C ASP A 163 1.07 -6.70 17.10
N VAL A 164 2.25 -6.87 16.49
CA VAL A 164 2.50 -6.49 15.09
C VAL A 164 1.82 -7.43 14.09
N ILE A 165 1.80 -8.74 14.37
CA ILE A 165 1.11 -9.72 13.52
C ILE A 165 -0.39 -9.42 13.47
N ASP A 166 -1.00 -9.07 14.61
CA ASP A 166 -2.44 -8.87 14.72
C ASP A 166 -2.94 -7.53 14.13
N GLU A 167 -2.04 -6.58 13.86
CA GLU A 167 -2.42 -5.28 13.28
C GLU A 167 -3.04 -5.37 11.89
N ARG A 168 -2.60 -6.33 11.07
CA ARG A 168 -2.96 -6.41 9.65
C ARG A 168 -2.64 -7.77 9.06
N LYS A 169 -3.22 -8.05 7.89
CA LYS A 169 -2.81 -9.20 7.07
C LYS A 169 -1.45 -8.92 6.43
N TRP A 170 -0.50 -9.82 6.66
CA TRP A 170 0.84 -9.79 6.07
C TRP A 170 0.88 -10.60 4.78
N ASN A 171 1.45 -10.03 3.72
CA ASN A 171 1.65 -10.75 2.46
C ASN A 171 2.95 -11.56 2.48
N VAL A 172 3.97 -11.01 3.14
CA VAL A 172 5.29 -11.63 3.28
C VAL A 172 5.72 -11.51 4.73
N VAL A 173 6.17 -12.62 5.31
CA VAL A 173 6.83 -12.66 6.61
C VAL A 173 8.18 -13.33 6.41
N SER A 174 9.25 -12.66 6.84
CA SER A 174 10.61 -13.18 6.84
C SER A 174 11.13 -13.24 8.26
N ILE A 175 11.63 -14.39 8.68
CA ILE A 175 12.27 -14.60 9.97
C ILE A 175 13.73 -14.99 9.72
N GLN A 176 14.64 -14.43 10.51
CA GLN A 176 16.05 -14.73 10.45
C GLN A 176 16.60 -15.03 11.85
N GLU A 177 17.27 -16.16 11.99
CA GLU A 177 17.96 -16.55 13.23
C GLU A 177 19.41 -16.09 13.27
N HIS A 178 19.92 -15.95 14.48
CA HIS A 178 21.34 -15.95 14.74
C HIS A 178 21.96 -17.30 14.34
N THR A 179 23.09 -17.29 13.63
CA THR A 179 23.70 -18.49 13.06
C THR A 179 24.46 -19.34 14.07
N GLU A 180 24.69 -18.82 15.28
CA GLU A 180 25.56 -19.35 16.36
C GLU A 180 27.03 -19.62 15.95
N ASN A 181 27.34 -19.58 14.65
CA ASN A 181 28.60 -19.99 14.07
C ASN A 181 28.92 -19.08 12.86
N ALA A 182 30.20 -18.70 12.71
CA ALA A 182 30.66 -17.81 11.63
C ALA A 182 30.75 -18.52 10.26
N GLU A 183 30.70 -19.86 10.24
CA GLU A 183 30.78 -20.68 9.03
C GLU A 183 29.39 -21.23 8.64
N ALA A 184 28.72 -20.54 7.71
CA ALA A 184 27.33 -20.81 7.32
C ALA A 184 27.14 -21.99 6.33
N TRP A 185 28.18 -22.77 6.01
CA TRP A 185 28.14 -23.78 4.94
C TRP A 185 27.82 -25.21 5.40
N GLY A 186 27.68 -25.45 6.71
CA GLY A 186 27.27 -26.75 7.23
C GLY A 186 25.75 -26.92 7.22
N LEU A 187 25.17 -27.39 6.11
CA LEU A 187 23.80 -27.90 6.08
C LEU A 187 23.76 -29.26 6.79
N THR A 188 23.62 -29.28 8.12
CA THR A 188 23.38 -30.52 8.86
C THR A 188 21.87 -30.84 8.92
N PRO A 189 21.48 -32.13 8.96
CA PRO A 189 20.07 -32.53 9.04
C PRO A 189 19.30 -31.94 10.22
N GLN A 190 19.97 -31.52 11.31
CA GLN A 190 19.33 -30.88 12.47
C GLN A 190 18.82 -29.45 12.20
N ARG A 191 19.26 -28.80 11.11
CA ARG A 191 18.88 -27.42 10.75
C ARG A 191 17.70 -27.35 9.77
N GLN A 192 17.16 -28.49 9.34
CA GLN A 192 15.88 -28.53 8.64
C GLN A 192 14.79 -28.55 9.70
N GLY A 193 14.16 -27.39 9.92
CA GLY A 193 13.04 -27.26 10.83
C GLY A 193 12.01 -28.36 10.57
N VAL A 194 11.88 -29.27 11.53
CA VAL A 194 10.76 -30.20 11.60
C VAL A 194 9.58 -29.35 12.07
N ILE A 195 8.59 -29.23 11.19
CA ILE A 195 7.28 -28.64 11.48
C ILE A 195 6.55 -29.52 12.51
#